data_AF-A0A2V2R7Z2-F1
#
_entry.id   AF-A0A2V2R7Z2-F1
#
_cell.length_a   1.000
_cell.length_b   1.000
_cell.length_c   1.000
_cell.angle_alpha   90.00
_cell.angle_beta   90.00
_cell.angle_gamma   90.00
#
_symmetry.space_group_name_H-M   'P 1'
#
loop_
_entity.id
_entity.type
_entity.pdbx_description
1 polymer ?
#
loop_
_entity_poly.entity_id
_entity_poly.type
_entity_poly.pdbx_seq_one_letter_code
_entity_poly.pdbx_strand_id
1 'polypeptide(L)'
;MWTGLIRSFRGVRRDERGVQLVELAIVIPVIALLLAAVAEFGRYFYEYTTLAKGARIATRYLVTAHTDGTDDPAAKNLVVYGNLAGTGSPILSGLDPTNVQITRRDASGGTMTGGIPSTVTVEIINFPHVSLFNLSGLTGSSATLNIPVKPSVTMKYLLTQPLI
;
A
#
# COMPACT_ATOMS: atom_id res chain seq x y z
N MET A 1 -71.48 -15.60 39.58
CA MET A 1 -71.92 -14.85 38.39
C MET A 1 -71.16 -13.52 38.37
N TRP A 2 -69.94 -13.51 37.84
CA TRP A 2 -69.11 -12.31 37.67
C TRP A 2 -68.61 -12.30 36.23
N THR A 3 -69.02 -11.28 35.48
CA THR A 3 -68.69 -11.04 34.07
C THR A 3 -67.95 -9.71 33.94
N GLY A 4 -66.97 -9.68 33.03
CA GLY A 4 -66.39 -8.47 32.46
C GLY A 4 -65.03 -8.10 33.07
N LEU A 5 -64.06 -7.58 32.32
CA LEU A 5 -64.12 -7.06 30.97
C LEU A 5 -62.67 -6.90 30.44
N ILE A 6 -62.40 -7.56 29.31
CA ILE A 6 -61.68 -7.11 28.11
C ILE A 6 -60.49 -6.13 28.29
N ARG A 7 -59.31 -6.68 27.96
CA ARG A 7 -58.07 -6.02 27.53
C ARG A 7 -58.30 -4.73 26.71
N SER A 8 -57.68 -3.64 27.14
CA SER A 8 -57.35 -2.52 26.25
C SER A 8 -55.84 -2.48 26.03
N PHE A 9 -55.37 -3.07 24.92
CA PHE A 9 -54.08 -2.71 24.34
C PHE A 9 -54.28 -1.38 23.61
N ARG A 10 -54.01 -0.27 24.30
CA ARG A 10 -54.01 1.06 23.69
C ARG A 10 -52.90 1.14 22.63
N GLY A 11 -53.29 1.59 21.45
CA GLY A 11 -52.51 1.56 20.23
C GLY A 11 -51.15 2.27 20.31
N VAL A 12 -50.17 1.63 19.68
CA VAL A 12 -48.91 2.27 19.28
C VAL A 12 -49.26 3.33 18.24
N ARG A 13 -49.06 4.60 18.58
CA ARG A 13 -49.13 5.71 17.63
C ARG A 13 -48.04 5.49 16.58
N ARG A 14 -48.42 5.33 15.31
CA ARG A 14 -47.49 5.35 14.16
C ARG A 14 -47.03 6.78 13.98
N ASP A 15 -45.82 7.07 14.46
CA ASP A 15 -45.15 8.34 14.22
C ASP A 15 -44.23 8.16 13.00
N GLU A 16 -44.65 8.67 11.83
CA GLU A 16 -43.92 8.52 10.55
C GLU A 16 -42.49 9.12 10.63
N ARG A 17 -42.27 10.06 11.56
CA ARG A 17 -40.96 10.66 11.84
C ARG A 17 -39.95 9.68 12.42
N GLY A 18 -40.40 8.68 13.18
CA GLY A 18 -39.53 7.65 13.76
C GLY A 18 -39.06 6.62 12.74
N VAL A 19 -39.89 6.34 11.72
CA VAL A 19 -39.57 5.38 10.65
C VAL A 19 -38.47 5.91 9.74
N GLN A 20 -38.46 7.21 9.44
CA GLN A 20 -37.42 7.84 8.62
C GLN A 20 -36.02 7.74 9.23
N LEU A 21 -35.89 7.84 10.56
CA LEU A 21 -34.61 7.66 11.25
C LEU A 21 -34.10 6.22 11.14
N VAL A 22 -35.00 5.23 11.12
CA VAL A 22 -34.65 3.81 10.99
C VAL A 22 -34.20 3.49 9.56
N GLU A 23 -34.85 4.03 8.54
CA GLU A 23 -34.39 3.90 7.14
C GLU A 23 -32.98 4.48 6.97
N LEU A 24 -32.74 5.69 7.48
CA LEU A 24 -31.42 6.32 7.43
C LEU A 24 -30.36 5.50 8.17
N ALA A 25 -30.71 4.93 9.33
CA ALA A 25 -29.80 4.11 10.12
C ALA A 25 -29.33 2.84 9.38
N ILE A 26 -30.13 2.32 8.44
CA ILE A 26 -29.76 1.16 7.61
C ILE A 26 -28.91 1.60 6.41
N VAL A 27 -29.16 2.79 5.85
CA VAL A 27 -28.43 3.31 4.67
C VAL A 27 -27.03 3.81 5.03
N ILE A 28 -26.87 4.51 6.15
CA ILE A 28 -25.57 5.05 6.62
C ILE A 28 -24.45 3.99 6.63
N PRO A 29 -24.59 2.79 7.22
CA PRO A 29 -23.50 1.82 7.26
C PRO A 29 -23.09 1.35 5.86
N VAL A 30 -24.02 1.26 4.91
CA VAL A 30 -23.71 0.89 3.52
C VAL A 30 -22.89 1.99 2.84
N ILE A 31 -23.30 3.25 2.98
CA ILE A 31 -22.55 4.39 2.43
C ILE A 31 -21.18 4.51 3.09
N ALA A 32 -21.09 4.35 4.42
CA ALA A 32 -19.84 4.39 5.16
C ALA A 32 -18.86 3.30 4.68
N LEU A 33 -19.36 2.08 4.42
CA LEU A 33 -18.54 0.99 3.89
C LEU A 33 -18.00 1.32 2.49
N LEU A 34 -18.84 1.88 1.61
CA LEU A 34 -18.41 2.28 0.26
C LEU A 34 -17.36 3.38 0.31
N LEU A 35 -17.55 4.39 1.16
CA LEU A 35 -16.57 5.46 1.36
C LEU A 35 -15.25 4.94 1.92
N ALA A 36 -15.31 4.04 2.92
CA ALA A 36 -14.13 3.40 3.47
C ALA A 36 -13.37 2.60 2.40
N ALA A 37 -14.07 1.83 1.56
CA ALA A 37 -13.46 1.07 0.48
C ALA A 37 -12.74 1.97 -0.55
N VAL A 38 -13.37 3.08 -0.96
CA VAL A 38 -12.75 4.04 -1.88
C VAL A 38 -11.54 4.73 -1.25
N ALA A 39 -11.64 5.11 0.03
CA ALA A 39 -10.54 5.74 0.77
C ALA A 39 -9.34 4.79 0.94
N GLU A 40 -9.57 3.53 1.31
CA GLU A 40 -8.52 2.49 1.40
C GLU A 40 -7.85 2.26 0.05
N PHE A 41 -8.64 2.13 -1.02
CA PHE A 41 -8.08 1.94 -2.36
C PHE A 41 -7.24 3.15 -2.80
N GLY A 42 -7.70 4.37 -2.52
CA GLY A 42 -6.94 5.59 -2.79
C GLY A 42 -5.62 5.65 -2.03
N ARG A 43 -5.63 5.26 -0.75
CA ARG A 43 -4.44 5.16 0.10
C ARG A 43 -3.45 4.13 -0.45
N TYR A 44 -3.92 2.92 -0.79
CA TYR A 44 -3.11 1.87 -1.40
C TYR A 44 -2.46 2.33 -2.71
N PHE A 45 -3.25 2.98 -3.58
CA PHE A 45 -2.74 3.47 -4.87
C PHE A 45 -1.69 4.58 -4.68
N TYR A 46 -1.88 5.46 -3.70
CA TYR A 46 -0.88 6.46 -3.33
C TYR A 46 0.45 5.81 -2.89
N GLU A 47 0.40 4.79 -2.04
CA GLU A 47 1.58 4.06 -1.57
C GLU A 47 2.30 3.34 -2.73
N TYR A 48 1.54 2.63 -3.57
CA TYR A 48 2.08 1.94 -4.75
C TYR A 48 2.78 2.90 -5.70
N THR A 49 2.13 4.01 -6.07
CA THR A 49 2.70 4.96 -7.03
C THR A 49 3.91 5.71 -6.47
N THR A 50 3.92 6.00 -5.18
CA THR A 50 5.06 6.61 -4.48
C THR A 50 6.27 5.69 -4.51
N LEU A 51 6.08 4.42 -4.13
CA LEU A 51 7.12 3.40 -4.18
C LEU A 51 7.61 3.13 -5.60
N ALA A 52 6.71 3.06 -6.58
CA ALA A 52 7.07 2.87 -7.99
C ALA A 52 7.92 4.04 -8.54
N LYS A 53 7.61 5.29 -8.14
CA LYS A 53 8.42 6.47 -8.48
C LYS A 53 9.81 6.38 -7.83
N GLY A 54 9.88 6.05 -6.54
CA GLY A 54 11.14 5.84 -5.83
C GLY A 54 12.01 4.78 -6.49
N ALA A 55 11.45 3.59 -6.74
CA ALA A 55 12.12 2.49 -7.44
C ALA A 55 12.62 2.91 -8.83
N ARG A 56 11.84 3.69 -9.59
CA ARG A 56 12.25 4.22 -10.89
C ARG A 56 13.44 5.18 -10.79
N ILE A 57 13.44 6.09 -9.81
CA ILE A 57 14.54 7.03 -9.59
C ILE A 57 15.81 6.27 -9.19
N ALA A 58 15.70 5.32 -8.26
CA ALA A 58 16.82 4.48 -7.84
C ALA A 58 17.36 3.62 -8.98
N THR A 59 16.48 3.00 -9.79
CA THR A 59 16.91 2.23 -10.96
C THR A 59 17.67 3.12 -11.94
N ARG A 60 17.16 4.33 -12.24
CA ARG A 60 17.83 5.27 -13.14
C ARG A 60 19.21 5.68 -12.62
N TYR A 61 19.34 5.87 -11.31
CA TYR A 61 20.62 6.15 -10.68
C TYR A 61 21.60 4.97 -10.84
N LEU A 62 21.12 3.74 -10.60
CA LEU A 62 21.95 2.53 -10.69
C LEU A 62 22.38 2.16 -12.11
N VAL A 63 21.64 2.62 -13.14
CA VAL A 63 21.95 2.34 -14.55
C VAL A 63 23.31 2.90 -14.97
N THR A 64 23.79 3.97 -14.32
CA THR A 64 25.11 4.58 -14.57
C THR A 64 26.08 4.42 -13.39
N ALA A 65 25.66 3.71 -12.35
CA ALA A 65 26.41 3.50 -11.13
C ALA A 65 27.44 2.37 -11.29
N HIS A 66 28.30 2.20 -10.30
CA HIS A 66 29.28 1.11 -10.29
C HIS A 66 28.57 -0.26 -10.26
N THR A 67 29.18 -1.23 -10.94
CA THR A 67 28.63 -2.58 -11.06
C THR A 67 28.87 -3.44 -9.83
N ASP A 68 29.78 -3.03 -8.95
CA ASP A 68 30.22 -3.71 -7.73
C ASP A 68 29.23 -3.57 -6.56
N GLY A 69 28.17 -2.78 -6.71
CA GLY A 69 27.17 -2.56 -5.67
C GLY A 69 27.54 -1.48 -4.65
N THR A 70 28.64 -0.75 -4.83
CA THR A 70 29.06 0.33 -3.93
C THR A 70 27.99 1.44 -3.80
N ASP A 71 27.22 1.66 -4.86
CA ASP A 71 26.15 2.67 -4.92
C ASP A 71 24.77 2.15 -4.44
N ASP A 72 24.66 0.86 -4.07
CA ASP A 72 23.40 0.24 -3.65
C ASP A 72 22.80 0.89 -2.39
N PRO A 73 23.58 1.20 -1.32
CA PRO A 73 23.05 1.89 -0.16
C PRO A 73 22.44 3.26 -0.53
N ALA A 74 23.10 4.02 -1.40
CA ALA A 74 22.61 5.32 -1.85
C ALA A 74 21.33 5.18 -2.69
N ALA A 75 21.25 4.16 -3.55
CA ALA A 75 20.04 3.85 -4.31
C ALA A 75 18.86 3.45 -3.41
N LYS A 76 19.11 2.65 -2.36
CA LYS A 76 18.09 2.31 -1.35
C LYS A 76 17.61 3.56 -0.61
N ASN A 77 18.54 4.45 -0.23
CA ASN A 77 18.20 5.71 0.42
C ASN A 77 17.32 6.61 -0.47
N LEU A 78 17.57 6.63 -1.79
CA LEU A 78 16.71 7.37 -2.73
C LEU A 78 15.26 6.87 -2.73
N VAL A 79 15.05 5.55 -2.61
CA VAL A 79 13.69 4.98 -2.54
C VAL A 79 13.01 5.35 -1.24
N VAL A 80 13.73 5.28 -0.11
CA VAL A 80 13.15 5.41 1.23
C VAL A 80 12.98 6.86 1.66
N TYR A 81 14.00 7.68 1.42
CA TYR A 81 14.10 9.06 1.93
C TYR A 81 14.09 10.13 0.83
N GLY A 82 14.16 9.73 -0.44
CA GLY A 82 14.20 10.67 -1.57
C GLY A 82 15.53 11.40 -1.73
N ASN A 83 16.57 11.01 -0.99
CA ASN A 83 17.90 11.60 -1.05
C ASN A 83 18.99 10.53 -0.88
N LEU A 84 20.19 10.80 -1.42
CA LEU A 84 21.32 9.85 -1.38
C LEU A 84 21.88 9.65 0.04
N ALA A 85 21.79 10.68 0.89
CA ALA A 85 22.37 10.68 2.23
C ALA A 85 21.57 9.86 3.26
N GLY A 86 20.33 9.45 2.92
CA GLY A 86 19.46 8.69 3.82
C GLY A 86 18.99 9.50 5.03
N THR A 87 18.88 10.83 4.88
CA THR A 87 18.49 11.73 5.97
C THR A 87 17.01 12.08 5.94
N GLY A 88 16.47 12.44 7.10
CA GLY A 88 15.06 12.80 7.26
C GLY A 88 14.15 11.60 7.55
N SER A 89 12.84 11.83 7.52
CA SER A 89 11.85 10.77 7.71
C SER A 89 11.61 10.00 6.42
N PRO A 90 11.34 8.68 6.49
CA PRO A 90 10.92 7.91 5.33
C PRO A 90 9.69 8.53 4.64
N ILE A 91 9.64 8.44 3.31
CA ILE A 91 8.52 8.98 2.51
C ILE A 91 7.21 8.28 2.87
N LEU A 92 7.26 7.01 3.25
CA LEU A 92 6.14 6.23 3.75
C LEU A 92 6.47 5.68 5.15
N SER A 93 5.50 5.73 6.04
CA SER A 93 5.64 5.14 7.37
C SER A 93 5.91 3.64 7.28
N GLY A 94 6.89 3.15 8.04
CA GLY A 94 7.30 1.74 8.04
C GLY A 94 8.16 1.31 6.85
N LEU A 95 8.54 2.23 5.96
CA LEU A 95 9.46 1.95 4.85
C LEU A 95 10.91 2.02 5.33
N ASP A 96 11.67 0.97 5.03
CA ASP A 96 13.06 0.80 5.43
C ASP A 96 13.94 0.39 4.22
N PRO A 97 15.25 0.70 4.21
CA PRO A 97 16.16 0.24 3.15
C PRO A 97 16.19 -1.27 2.93
N THR A 98 15.83 -2.08 3.93
CA THR A 98 15.67 -3.54 3.82
C THR A 98 14.48 -3.96 2.97
N ASN A 99 13.48 -3.09 2.79
CA ASN A 99 12.37 -3.31 1.88
C ASN A 99 12.75 -3.12 0.41
N VAL A 100 13.97 -2.70 0.10
CA VAL A 100 14.42 -2.45 -1.27
C VAL A 100 15.39 -3.54 -1.70
N GLN A 101 14.97 -4.33 -2.68
CA GLN A 101 15.78 -5.36 -3.31
C GLN A 101 16.31 -4.84 -4.65
N ILE A 102 17.63 -4.90 -4.81
CA ILE A 102 18.32 -4.56 -6.05
C ILE A 102 18.78 -5.87 -6.68
N THR A 103 18.53 -6.07 -7.96
CA THR A 103 18.93 -7.27 -8.70
C THR A 103 19.54 -6.85 -10.03
N ARG A 104 20.76 -7.32 -10.28
CA ARG A 104 21.49 -7.12 -11.54
C ARG A 104 21.40 -8.40 -12.37
N ARG A 105 21.14 -8.30 -13.67
CA ARG A 105 21.04 -9.47 -14.56
C ARG A 105 21.94 -9.37 -15.79
N ASP A 106 22.49 -10.49 -16.24
CA ASP A 106 23.23 -10.63 -17.49
C ASP A 106 22.31 -10.63 -18.73
N ALA A 107 22.91 -10.75 -19.92
CA ALA A 107 22.19 -10.82 -21.20
C ALA A 107 21.33 -12.09 -21.35
N SER A 108 21.64 -13.16 -20.62
CA SER A 108 20.87 -14.40 -20.54
C SER A 108 19.76 -14.38 -19.46
N GLY A 109 19.64 -13.31 -18.68
CA GLY A 109 18.68 -13.17 -17.59
C GLY A 109 19.11 -13.76 -16.25
N GLY A 110 20.34 -14.25 -16.13
CA GLY A 110 20.92 -14.75 -14.88
C GLY A 110 21.24 -13.61 -13.90
N THR A 111 20.99 -13.83 -12.61
CA THR A 111 21.37 -12.86 -11.56
C THR A 111 22.88 -12.84 -11.40
N MET A 112 23.46 -11.64 -11.33
CA MET A 112 24.91 -11.45 -11.17
C MET A 112 25.23 -10.65 -9.91
N THR A 113 26.40 -10.95 -9.32
CA THR A 113 26.99 -10.20 -8.19
C THR A 113 28.29 -9.46 -8.59
N GLY A 114 28.74 -9.64 -9.83
CA GLY A 114 29.94 -8.96 -10.36
C GLY A 114 29.97 -8.99 -11.89
N GLY A 115 30.76 -8.08 -12.47
CA GLY A 115 30.81 -7.84 -13.91
C GLY A 115 29.74 -6.87 -14.40
N ILE A 116 29.70 -6.65 -15.72
CA ILE A 116 28.79 -5.68 -16.34
C ILE A 116 27.40 -6.31 -16.49
N PRO A 117 26.36 -5.77 -15.82
CA PRO A 117 25.00 -6.24 -16.03
C PRO A 117 24.42 -5.72 -17.35
N SER A 118 23.47 -6.46 -17.92
CA SER A 118 22.62 -6.02 -19.03
C SER A 118 21.47 -5.16 -18.52
N THR A 119 20.91 -5.52 -17.37
CA THR A 119 19.78 -4.83 -16.75
C THR A 119 19.93 -4.72 -15.24
N VAL A 120 19.37 -3.64 -14.69
CA VAL A 120 19.23 -3.43 -13.25
C VAL A 120 17.74 -3.36 -12.92
N THR A 121 17.33 -4.10 -11.89
CA THR A 121 15.98 -4.15 -11.36
C THR A 121 15.97 -3.67 -9.91
N VAL A 122 15.07 -2.75 -9.58
CA VAL A 122 14.76 -2.35 -8.19
C VAL A 122 13.34 -2.77 -7.88
N GLU A 123 13.17 -3.57 -6.85
CA GLU A 123 11.89 -4.11 -6.38
C GLU A 123 11.66 -3.79 -4.91
N ILE A 124 10.41 -3.51 -4.55
CA ILE A 124 10.00 -3.36 -3.16
C ILE A 124 9.46 -4.68 -2.62
N ILE A 125 10.01 -5.11 -1.50
CA ILE A 125 9.69 -6.36 -0.83
C ILE A 125 9.25 -6.09 0.62
N ASN A 126 8.41 -6.98 1.15
CA ASN A 126 8.02 -6.99 2.56
C ASN A 126 7.43 -5.67 3.10
N PHE A 127 6.81 -4.86 2.24
CA PHE A 127 6.10 -3.64 2.64
C PHE A 127 4.57 -3.90 2.65
N PRO A 128 3.96 -4.06 3.84
CA PRO A 128 2.52 -4.25 3.95
C PRO A 128 1.78 -2.91 3.87
N HIS A 129 0.62 -2.92 3.22
CA HIS A 129 -0.30 -1.79 3.28
C HIS A 129 -0.91 -1.65 4.69
N VAL A 130 -0.92 -0.43 5.23
CA VAL A 130 -1.51 -0.13 6.54
C VAL A 130 -2.89 0.50 6.32
N SER A 131 -3.93 -0.30 6.57
CA SER A 131 -5.32 0.17 6.47
C SER A 131 -5.69 1.16 7.56
N LEU A 132 -6.49 2.16 7.20
CA LEU A 132 -7.04 3.18 8.11
C LEU A 132 -8.30 2.68 8.82
N PHE A 133 -9.06 1.80 8.17
CA PHE A 133 -10.32 1.25 8.64
C PHE A 133 -10.16 -0.22 9.01
N ASN A 134 -10.30 -0.53 10.29
CA ASN A 134 -10.38 -1.90 10.75
C ASN A 134 -11.81 -2.44 10.50
N LEU A 135 -12.03 -2.98 9.30
CA LEU A 135 -13.30 -3.60 8.91
C LEU A 135 -13.59 -4.90 9.68
N SER A 136 -12.59 -5.45 10.36
CA SER A 136 -12.75 -6.66 11.18
C SER A 136 -13.64 -6.40 12.39
N GLY A 137 -13.53 -5.21 13.01
CA GLY A 137 -14.43 -4.80 14.09
C GLY A 137 -15.88 -4.55 13.64
N LEU A 138 -16.09 -4.20 12.36
CA LEU A 138 -17.42 -3.87 11.81
C LEU A 138 -18.16 -5.11 11.29
N THR A 139 -17.44 -6.07 10.70
CA THR A 139 -18.04 -7.22 10.01
C THR A 139 -17.95 -8.53 10.80
N GLY A 140 -17.27 -8.53 11.94
CA GLY A 140 -17.01 -9.74 12.75
C GLY A 140 -16.14 -10.78 12.03
N SER A 141 -15.62 -10.45 10.85
CA SER A 141 -14.77 -11.31 10.03
C SER A 141 -13.32 -10.84 10.15
N SER A 142 -12.35 -11.75 10.14
CA SER A 142 -10.91 -11.43 10.11
C SER A 142 -10.45 -10.92 8.74
N ALA A 143 -11.29 -10.16 8.04
CA ALA A 143 -10.96 -9.52 6.77
C ALA A 143 -9.92 -8.41 7.00
N THR A 144 -8.66 -8.82 7.15
CA THR A 144 -7.51 -7.92 7.19
C THR A 144 -7.08 -7.66 5.74
N LEU A 145 -7.04 -6.38 5.35
CA LEU A 145 -6.59 -5.94 4.03
C LEU A 145 -5.06 -5.84 3.99
N ASN A 146 -4.36 -6.85 4.51
CA ASN A 146 -2.90 -6.91 4.48
C ASN A 146 -2.45 -7.32 3.06
N ILE A 147 -2.52 -6.36 2.15
CA ILE A 147 -2.16 -6.53 0.75
C ILE A 147 -0.71 -6.07 0.58
N PRO A 148 0.20 -6.93 0.09
CA PRO A 148 1.58 -6.52 -0.10
C PRO A 148 1.70 -5.54 -1.26
N VAL A 149 2.49 -4.47 -1.07
CA VAL A 149 2.77 -3.48 -2.11
C VAL A 149 4.14 -3.82 -2.73
N LYS A 150 4.15 -4.29 -3.98
CA LYS A 150 5.36 -4.82 -4.64
C LYS A 150 5.63 -4.20 -6.03
N PRO A 151 5.84 -2.88 -6.14
CA PRO A 151 6.30 -2.30 -7.40
C PRO A 151 7.71 -2.77 -7.73
N SER A 152 7.96 -3.04 -9.01
CA SER A 152 9.26 -3.42 -9.56
C SER A 152 9.54 -2.62 -10.82
N VAL A 153 10.76 -2.13 -10.97
CA VAL A 153 11.22 -1.36 -12.13
C VAL A 153 12.52 -1.95 -12.63
N THR A 154 12.59 -2.19 -13.94
CA THR A 154 13.79 -2.70 -14.62
C THR A 154 14.22 -1.75 -15.72
N MET A 155 15.52 -1.47 -15.82
CA MET A 155 16.11 -0.67 -16.91
C MET A 155 17.37 -1.34 -17.46
N LYS A 156 17.70 -1.03 -18.71
CA LYS A 156 18.99 -1.42 -19.30
C LYS A 156 20.12 -0.64 -18.64
N TYR A 157 21.20 -1.34 -18.32
CA TYR A 157 22.41 -0.73 -17.79
C TYR A 157 23.14 0.07 -18.89
N LEU A 158 23.73 1.20 -18.53
CA LEU A 158 24.48 2.05 -19.45
C LEU A 158 25.95 1.98 -19.06
N LEU A 159 26.78 1.49 -19.99
CA LEU A 159 28.23 1.43 -19.77
C LEU A 159 28.82 2.84 -19.80
N THR A 160 29.08 3.42 -18.63
CA THR A 160 29.71 4.74 -18.52
C THR A 160 31.09 4.71 -17.90
N GLN A 161 31.57 3.55 -17.43
CA GLN A 161 32.87 3.39 -16.78
C GLN A 161 33.83 2.59 -17.68
N PRO A 162 35.12 2.98 -17.79
CA PRO A 162 36.10 2.24 -18.56
C PRO A 162 36.31 0.84 -17.95
N LEU A 163 36.48 -0.16 -18.82
CA LEU A 163 36.87 -1.51 -18.43
C LEU A 163 38.26 -1.43 -17.80
N ILE A 164 38.33 -1.56 -16.47
CA ILE A 164 39.59 -1.87 -15.77
C ILE A 164 39.86 -3.36 -15.82
#